data_AF-A0A7C6F7X6-F1
#
_entry.id   AF-A0A7C6F7X6-F1
#
_cell.length_a   1.000
_cell.length_b   1.000
_cell.length_c   1.000
_cell.angle_alpha   90.00
_cell.angle_beta   90.00
_cell.angle_gamma   90.00
#
_symmetry.space_group_name_H-M   'P 1'
#
loop_
_entity.id
_entity.type
_entity.pdbx_description
1 polymer ?
#
loop_
_entity_poly.entity_id
_entity_poly.type
_entity_poly.pdbx_seq_one_letter_code
_entity_poly.pdbx_strand_id
1 'polypeptide(L)'
;MNLRPDPTFHASPKLAMEADPETLAYTLMLSPDASQPDGLAVVDVDPKSKTFGKIVHQVIMPNKGDEFHHFGWNACSSALSPLTGHAFLERRYLIIPGIRSSRIYIIDVKGGPKAAKIHKIIEPEEVFEKTGYS
;
A
#
# COMPACT_ATOMS: atom_id res chain seq x y z
N MET A 1 1.11 2.46 24.02
CA MET A 1 1.59 3.35 22.94
C MET A 1 3.08 3.08 22.76
N ASN A 2 3.51 2.71 21.55
CA ASN A 2 4.94 2.65 21.25
C ASN A 2 5.46 4.10 21.21
N LEU A 3 6.40 4.43 22.09
CA LEU A 3 7.04 5.76 22.17
C LEU A 3 8.12 5.95 21.11
N ARG A 4 8.32 4.98 20.22
CA ARG A 4 9.35 4.97 19.19
C ARG A 4 8.70 5.08 17.81
N PRO A 5 9.32 5.82 16.87
CA PRO A 5 8.91 5.81 15.47
C PRO A 5 8.86 4.39 14.90
N ASP A 6 8.06 4.21 13.84
CA ASP A 6 8.00 2.98 13.08
C ASP A 6 9.41 2.51 12.67
N PRO A 7 9.78 1.23 12.89
CA PRO A 7 11.12 0.74 12.59
C PRO A 7 11.47 0.75 11.09
N THR A 8 10.48 0.92 10.21
CA THR A 8 10.65 1.04 8.75
C THR A 8 10.79 2.50 8.28
N PHE A 9 10.86 3.45 9.22
CA PHE A 9 11.22 4.83 8.93
C PHE A 9 12.71 5.04 9.15
N HIS A 10 13.38 5.56 8.13
CA HIS A 10 14.82 5.77 8.12
C HIS A 10 15.14 7.25 7.96
N ALA A 11 15.92 7.83 8.87
CA ALA A 11 16.20 9.26 8.89
C ALA A 11 17.10 9.74 7.73
N SER A 12 17.76 8.82 7.02
CA SER A 12 18.60 9.14 5.87
C SER A 12 18.62 7.99 4.86
N PRO A 13 19.01 8.26 3.60
CA PRO A 13 19.21 7.20 2.61
C PRO A 13 20.20 6.13 3.05
N LYS A 14 21.30 6.52 3.72
CA LYS A 14 22.30 5.57 4.25
C LYS A 14 21.67 4.56 5.21
N LEU A 15 20.85 5.04 6.16
CA LEU A 15 20.17 4.18 7.11
C LEU A 15 19.11 3.28 6.45
N ALA A 16 18.50 3.73 5.36
CA ALA A 16 17.59 2.88 4.57
C ALA A 16 18.35 1.77 3.83
N MET A 17 19.55 2.04 3.34
CA MET A 17 20.41 1.04 2.68
C MET A 17 20.98 0.00 3.65
N GLU A 18 21.14 0.36 4.93
CA GLU A 18 21.62 -0.51 6.00
C GLU A 18 20.50 -1.34 6.67
N ALA A 19 19.23 -1.10 6.30
CA ALA A 19 18.08 -1.79 6.86
C ALA A 19 17.96 -3.23 6.34
N ASP A 20 17.13 -4.03 7.02
CA ASP A 20 16.85 -5.40 6.59
C ASP A 20 16.23 -5.41 5.18
N PRO A 21 16.63 -6.37 4.32
CA PRO A 21 16.00 -6.57 3.01
C PRO A 21 14.51 -6.88 3.11
N GLU A 22 13.76 -6.55 2.06
CA GLU A 22 12.36 -6.90 1.99
C GLU A 22 12.12 -8.41 1.92
N THR A 23 11.03 -8.87 2.52
CA THR A 23 10.58 -10.27 2.45
C THR A 23 9.25 -10.42 1.70
N LEU A 24 8.58 -9.30 1.40
CA LEU A 24 7.34 -9.25 0.63
C LEU A 24 7.40 -8.13 -0.41
N ALA A 25 6.83 -8.39 -1.58
CA ALA A 25 6.56 -7.39 -2.61
C ALA A 25 5.04 -7.26 -2.82
N TYR A 26 4.57 -6.02 -2.85
CA TYR A 26 3.18 -5.69 -3.18
C TYR A 26 3.11 -5.30 -4.66
N THR A 27 2.19 -5.88 -5.41
CA THR A 27 2.08 -5.62 -6.86
C THR A 27 0.62 -5.50 -7.27
N LEU A 28 0.33 -4.54 -8.15
CA LEU A 28 -1.02 -4.38 -8.69
C LEU A 28 -1.26 -5.39 -9.82
N MET A 29 -2.43 -6.01 -9.79
CA MET A 29 -2.98 -6.82 -10.86
C MET A 29 -4.01 -5.97 -11.59
N LEU A 30 -3.82 -5.78 -12.89
CA LEU A 30 -4.68 -4.98 -13.76
C LEU A 30 -5.47 -5.89 -14.70
N SER A 31 -6.78 -5.68 -14.81
CA SER A 31 -7.61 -6.21 -15.90
C SER A 31 -7.72 -5.12 -16.98
N PRO A 32 -6.85 -5.11 -18.01
CA PRO A 32 -6.77 -3.99 -18.96
C PRO A 32 -8.04 -3.82 -19.81
N ASP A 33 -8.84 -4.88 -19.95
CA ASP A 33 -10.12 -4.89 -20.66
C ASP A 33 -11.33 -4.68 -19.74
N ALA A 34 -11.11 -4.43 -18.44
CA ALA A 34 -12.13 -4.34 -17.40
C ALA A 34 -13.08 -5.56 -17.35
N SER A 35 -12.69 -6.72 -17.86
CA SER A 35 -13.49 -7.95 -17.78
C SER A 35 -13.60 -8.45 -16.33
N GLN A 36 -12.61 -8.16 -15.50
CA GLN A 36 -12.54 -8.49 -14.08
C GLN A 36 -12.12 -7.26 -13.25
N PRO A 37 -12.33 -7.29 -11.93
CA PRO A 37 -11.75 -6.29 -11.04
C PRO A 37 -10.22 -6.32 -11.05
N ASP A 38 -9.63 -5.16 -10.79
CA ASP A 38 -8.21 -5.06 -10.47
C ASP A 38 -7.95 -5.63 -9.06
N GLY A 39 -6.69 -5.83 -8.70
CA GLY A 39 -6.35 -6.38 -7.40
C GLY A 39 -4.94 -6.06 -6.93
N LEU A 40 -4.67 -6.48 -5.71
CA LEU A 40 -3.35 -6.45 -5.08
C LEU A 40 -2.87 -7.89 -4.90
N ALA A 41 -1.69 -8.21 -5.43
CA ALA A 41 -0.96 -9.43 -5.11
C ALA A 41 0.10 -9.14 -4.04
N VAL A 42 0.18 -10.04 -3.05
CA VAL A 42 1.29 -10.10 -2.09
C VAL A 42 2.20 -11.24 -2.54
N VAL A 43 3.41 -10.91 -2.96
CA VAL A 43 4.42 -11.85 -3.45
C VAL A 43 5.46 -12.05 -2.37
N ASP A 44 5.79 -13.31 -2.07
CA ASP A 44 6.90 -13.65 -1.21
C ASP A 44 8.22 -13.53 -1.95
N VAL A 45 9.12 -12.69 -1.44
CA VAL A 45 10.42 -12.40 -2.06
C VAL A 45 11.59 -12.73 -1.12
N ASP A 46 11.36 -13.44 -0.01
CA ASP A 46 12.43 -13.95 0.84
C ASP A 46 13.07 -15.19 0.19
N PRO A 47 14.36 -15.16 -0.23
CA PRO A 47 15.02 -16.30 -0.85
C PRO A 47 15.11 -17.55 0.05
N LYS A 48 14.93 -17.39 1.38
CA LYS A 48 14.93 -18.49 2.35
C LYS A 48 13.54 -19.11 2.53
N SER A 49 12.50 -18.49 1.98
CA SER A 49 11.12 -18.97 2.11
C SER A 49 10.84 -20.14 1.17
N LYS A 50 10.01 -21.09 1.64
CA LYS A 50 9.49 -22.19 0.80
C LYS A 50 8.54 -21.70 -0.29
N THR A 51 8.00 -20.50 -0.13
CA THR A 51 7.08 -19.85 -1.08
C THR A 51 7.73 -18.72 -1.87
N PHE A 52 9.07 -18.62 -1.86
CA PHE A 52 9.81 -17.65 -2.66
C PHE A 52 9.33 -17.60 -4.12
N GLY A 53 9.02 -16.40 -4.60
CA GLY A 53 8.52 -16.15 -5.95
C GLY A 53 7.05 -16.53 -6.18
N LYS A 54 6.27 -16.77 -5.11
CA LYS A 54 4.83 -17.09 -5.21
C LYS A 54 3.97 -15.96 -4.69
N ILE A 55 2.78 -15.83 -5.28
CA ILE A 55 1.70 -15.03 -4.70
C ILE A 55 1.18 -15.79 -3.48
N VAL A 56 1.33 -15.21 -2.29
CA VAL A 56 0.94 -15.81 -1.01
C VAL A 56 -0.42 -15.31 -0.53
N HIS A 57 -0.89 -14.19 -1.07
CA HIS A 57 -2.20 -13.61 -0.79
C HIS A 57 -2.64 -12.66 -1.90
N GLN A 58 -3.95 -12.47 -2.04
CA GLN A 58 -4.54 -11.55 -3.00
C GLN A 58 -5.69 -10.77 -2.36
N VAL A 59 -5.84 -9.51 -2.74
CA VAL A 59 -7.01 -8.68 -2.45
C VAL A 59 -7.60 -8.25 -3.78
N ILE A 60 -8.71 -8.86 -4.18
CA ILE A 60 -9.44 -8.50 -5.40
C ILE A 60 -10.43 -7.39 -5.05
N MET A 61 -10.45 -6.32 -5.85
CA MET A 61 -11.34 -5.19 -5.62
C MET A 61 -12.80 -5.55 -5.93
N PRO A 62 -13.77 -4.85 -5.33
CA PRO A 62 -15.18 -5.10 -5.61
C PRO A 62 -15.65 -4.52 -6.96
N ASN A 63 -14.93 -3.55 -7.53
CA ASN A 63 -15.33 -2.83 -8.74
C ASN A 63 -14.44 -3.18 -9.94
N LYS A 64 -14.99 -3.00 -11.15
CA LYS A 64 -14.25 -3.15 -12.41
C LYS A 64 -13.88 -1.79 -12.99
N GLY A 65 -12.81 -1.75 -13.78
CA GLY A 65 -12.43 -0.55 -14.55
C GLY A 65 -11.80 0.56 -13.73
N ASP A 66 -11.20 0.25 -12.57
CA ASP A 66 -10.45 1.21 -11.77
C ASP A 66 -9.14 1.65 -12.47
N GLU A 67 -8.53 0.77 -13.25
CA GLU A 67 -7.23 0.97 -13.92
C GLU A 67 -6.13 1.26 -12.89
N PHE A 68 -5.81 0.23 -12.11
CA PHE A 68 -4.71 0.25 -11.17
C PHE A 68 -3.36 0.50 -11.88
N HIS A 69 -2.59 1.46 -11.37
CA HIS A 69 -1.34 1.89 -12.01
C HIS A 69 -0.20 2.14 -11.00
N HIS A 70 -0.24 3.23 -10.24
CA HIS A 70 0.73 3.54 -9.19
C HIS A 70 0.05 3.54 -7.83
N PHE A 71 0.79 3.21 -6.78
CA PHE A 71 0.30 3.21 -5.40
C PHE A 71 1.45 3.50 -4.43
N GLY A 72 1.12 3.84 -3.19
CA GLY A 72 2.12 4.17 -2.18
C GLY A 72 1.66 3.90 -0.75
N TRP A 73 2.53 4.16 0.21
CA TRP A 73 2.22 4.00 1.64
C TRP A 73 1.55 5.26 2.21
N ASN A 74 0.68 5.09 3.21
CA ASN A 74 0.09 6.20 3.96
C ASN A 74 1.13 7.06 4.71
N ALA A 75 2.24 6.43 5.11
CA ALA A 75 3.33 7.07 5.82
C ALA A 75 4.65 6.36 5.47
N CYS A 76 5.74 7.11 5.46
CA CYS A 76 7.08 6.62 5.16
C CYS A 76 8.12 7.44 5.95
N SER A 77 9.40 7.27 5.64
CA SER A 77 10.50 7.99 6.28
C SER A 77 10.35 9.51 6.34
N SER A 78 9.54 10.13 5.46
CA SER A 78 9.25 11.57 5.51
C SER A 78 8.57 11.99 6.83
N ALA A 79 7.88 11.08 7.53
CA ALA A 79 7.29 11.33 8.84
C ALA A 79 8.32 11.61 9.95
N LEU A 80 9.61 11.34 9.71
CA LEU A 80 10.70 11.74 10.61
C LEU A 80 11.13 13.19 10.43
N SER A 81 10.65 13.88 9.40
CA SER A 81 10.96 15.30 9.22
C SER A 81 10.40 16.11 10.39
N PRO A 82 11.20 17.00 11.01
CA PRO A 82 10.76 17.86 12.10
C PRO A 82 9.52 18.70 11.77
N LEU A 83 9.27 18.95 10.48
CA LEU A 83 8.15 19.75 9.99
C LEU A 83 6.81 19.00 9.94
N THR A 84 6.80 17.68 10.09
CA THR A 84 5.57 16.88 9.90
C THR A 84 4.67 16.84 11.12
N GLY A 85 5.18 17.08 12.33
CA GLY A 85 4.38 17.09 13.57
C GLY A 85 3.71 15.75 13.93
N HIS A 86 3.95 14.67 13.19
CA HIS A 86 3.25 13.39 13.29
C HIS A 86 4.21 12.23 13.63
N ALA A 87 4.83 12.29 14.82
CA ALA A 87 5.85 11.34 15.25
C ALA A 87 5.35 9.89 15.50
N PHE A 88 4.03 9.65 15.47
CA PHE A 88 3.40 8.38 15.86
C PHE A 88 2.62 7.71 14.71
N LEU A 89 3.02 7.97 13.46
CA LEU A 89 2.50 7.27 12.29
C LEU A 89 3.18 5.91 12.10
N GLU A 90 2.49 5.02 11.39
CA GLU A 90 2.95 3.68 11.02
C GLU A 90 2.86 3.52 9.50
N ARG A 91 3.87 2.88 8.89
CA ARG A 91 3.82 2.40 7.51
C ARG A 91 2.91 1.17 7.46
N ARG A 92 1.61 1.39 7.25
CA ARG A 92 0.61 0.33 7.47
C ARG A 92 -0.36 0.14 6.32
N TYR A 93 -0.79 1.23 5.70
CA TYR A 93 -1.82 1.18 4.66
C TYR A 93 -1.20 1.45 3.30
N LEU A 94 -1.56 0.63 2.32
CA LEU A 94 -1.35 0.93 0.92
C LEU A 94 -2.51 1.80 0.42
N ILE A 95 -2.17 2.90 -0.23
CA ILE A 95 -3.08 3.86 -0.86
C ILE A 95 -3.05 3.59 -2.35
N ILE A 96 -4.12 2.99 -2.87
CA ILE A 96 -4.21 2.52 -4.25
C ILE A 96 -5.32 3.30 -4.96
N PRO A 97 -4.97 4.35 -5.72
CA PRO A 97 -5.92 5.05 -6.58
C PRO A 97 -6.16 4.26 -7.88
N GLY A 98 -7.41 4.25 -8.34
CA GLY A 98 -7.76 3.89 -9.72
C GLY A 98 -7.61 5.11 -10.62
N ILE A 99 -6.72 5.07 -11.61
CA ILE A 99 -6.44 6.23 -12.46
C ILE A 99 -7.61 6.57 -13.39
N ARG A 100 -8.47 5.59 -13.69
CA ARG A 100 -9.65 5.77 -14.54
C ARG A 100 -10.91 6.09 -13.75
N SER A 101 -11.05 5.49 -12.57
CA SER A 101 -12.27 5.62 -11.78
C SER A 101 -12.23 6.76 -10.77
N SER A 102 -11.06 7.28 -10.41
CA SER A 102 -10.85 8.21 -9.29
C SER A 102 -11.15 7.63 -7.90
N ARG A 103 -11.44 6.34 -7.81
CA ARG A 103 -11.65 5.65 -6.53
C ARG A 103 -10.33 5.42 -5.83
N ILE A 104 -10.30 5.60 -4.51
CA ILE A 104 -9.09 5.35 -3.71
C ILE A 104 -9.36 4.22 -2.72
N TYR A 105 -8.58 3.14 -2.84
CA TYR A 105 -8.60 2.02 -1.92
C TYR A 105 -7.53 2.18 -0.85
N ILE A 106 -7.91 1.95 0.40
CA ILE A 106 -7.02 1.92 1.56
C ILE A 106 -6.91 0.46 2.02
N ILE A 107 -5.75 -0.16 1.81
CA ILE A 107 -5.52 -1.57 2.13
C ILE A 107 -4.66 -1.67 3.39
N ASP A 108 -5.19 -2.29 4.46
CA ASP A 108 -4.43 -2.59 5.67
C ASP A 108 -3.63 -3.87 5.46
N VAL A 109 -2.31 -3.82 5.65
CA VAL A 109 -1.43 -4.99 5.54
C VAL A 109 -0.86 -5.46 6.88
N LYS A 110 -1.34 -4.89 8.00
CA LYS A 110 -0.88 -5.30 9.33
C LYS A 110 -1.35 -6.71 9.66
N GLY A 111 -0.43 -7.52 10.19
CA GLY A 111 -0.72 -8.90 10.61
C GLY A 111 -0.07 -9.98 9.76
N GLY A 112 0.82 -9.62 8.83
CA GLY A 112 1.67 -10.55 8.08
C GLY A 112 1.20 -10.80 6.63
N PRO A 113 1.83 -11.76 5.93
CA PRO A 113 1.71 -11.90 4.47
C PRO A 113 0.30 -12.20 3.95
N LYS A 114 -0.58 -12.73 4.80
CA LYS A 114 -1.96 -13.10 4.45
C LYS A 114 -3.02 -12.19 5.06
N ALA A 115 -2.60 -11.09 5.69
CA ALA A 115 -3.51 -10.22 6.43
C ALA A 115 -4.05 -9.05 5.59
N ALA A 116 -3.54 -8.84 4.37
CA ALA A 116 -3.93 -7.72 3.53
C ALA A 116 -5.45 -7.74 3.27
N LYS A 117 -6.11 -6.60 3.51
CA LYS A 117 -7.56 -6.45 3.34
C LYS A 117 -7.96 -5.00 3.11
N ILE A 118 -9.09 -4.80 2.46
CA ILE A 118 -9.68 -3.48 2.29
C ILE A 118 -10.07 -2.94 3.67
N HIS A 119 -9.49 -1.80 4.05
CA HIS A 119 -9.82 -1.07 5.26
C HIS A 119 -10.87 0.00 5.01
N LYS A 120 -10.70 0.75 3.91
CA LYS A 120 -11.63 1.80 3.47
C LYS A 120 -11.61 1.91 1.95
N ILE A 121 -12.73 2.30 1.38
CA ILE A 121 -12.86 2.77 0.00
C ILE A 121 -13.31 4.22 0.08
N ILE A 122 -12.68 5.10 -0.69
CA ILE A 122 -13.12 6.47 -0.91
C ILE A 122 -13.67 6.51 -2.33
N GLU A 123 -14.98 6.70 -2.43
CA GLU A 123 -15.67 6.70 -3.71
C GLU A 123 -15.38 7.98 -4.50
N PRO A 124 -15.43 7.95 -5.85
CA PRO A 124 -15.10 9.09 -6.71
C PRO A 124 -15.91 10.35 -6.37
N GLU A 125 -17.18 10.19 -6.00
CA GLU A 125 -18.06 11.29 -5.61
C GLU A 125 -17.55 12.00 -4.35
N GLU A 126 -17.02 11.26 -3.36
CA GLU A 126 -16.43 11.85 -2.14
C GLU A 126 -15.15 12.63 -2.48
N VAL A 127 -14.32 12.11 -3.39
CA VAL A 127 -13.10 12.81 -3.85
C VAL A 127 -13.48 14.13 -4.53
N PHE A 128 -14.45 14.07 -5.45
CA PHE A 128 -14.92 15.25 -6.18
C PHE A 128 -15.56 16.28 -5.26
N GLU A 129 -16.46 15.88 -4.36
CA GLU A 129 -17.13 16.79 -3.42
C GLU A 129 -16.13 17.53 -2.53
N LYS A 130 -15.08 16.84 -2.07
CA LYS A 130 -14.10 17.40 -1.13
C LYS A 130 -13.02 18.23 -1.79
N THR A 131 -12.68 17.94 -3.03
CA THR A 131 -11.47 18.48 -3.65
C THR A 131 -11.74 19.25 -4.95
N GLY A 132 -12.86 19.00 -5.63
CA GLY A 132 -13.13 19.49 -6.97
C GLY A 132 -12.31 18.80 -8.07
N TYR A 133 -11.54 17.76 -7.72
CA TYR A 133 -10.70 16.99 -8.64
C TYR A 133 -11.22 15.56 -8.83
N SER A 134 -10.78 14.96 -9.92
CA SER A 134 -10.88 13.54 -10.26
C SER A 134 -9.52 12.90 -10.02
#